data_AF-X1TSN2-F1
#
_entry.id   AF-X1TSN2-F1
#
_cell.length_a   1.000
_cell.length_b   1.000
_cell.length_c   1.000
_cell.angle_alpha   90.00
_cell.angle_beta   90.00
_cell.angle_gamma   90.00
#
_symmetry.space_group_name_H-M   'P 1'
#
loop_
_entity.id
_entity.type
_entity.pdbx_description
1 polymer ?
#
loop_
_entity_poly.entity_id
_entity_poly.type
_entity_poly.pdbx_seq_one_letter_code
_entity_poly.pdbx_strand_id
1 'polypeptide(L)'
;MSKFKEDISLLRSSLSIIWTLAKKNITLYIKSGPVLIFGLMFPFFLTLSWIIGRNISLIQIFIGIVAMTSFFTSTAISPVVLSIETRDNSLERLVASPVSLLEIIFGILIASFLYSLFITTAIT
;
A
#
# COMPACT_ATOMS: atom_id res chain seq x y z
N MET A 1 17.87 -27.18 -24.02
CA MET A 1 17.12 -26.04 -24.60
C MET A 1 15.63 -26.03 -24.22
N SER A 2 15.00 -27.16 -23.89
CA SER A 2 13.61 -27.24 -23.40
C SER A 2 13.42 -26.69 -21.99
N LYS A 3 14.25 -27.13 -21.03
CA LYS A 3 14.17 -26.71 -19.60
C LYS A 3 14.26 -25.19 -19.41
N PHE A 4 15.17 -24.53 -20.13
CA PHE A 4 15.31 -23.07 -20.09
C PHE A 4 14.07 -22.32 -20.59
N LYS A 5 13.37 -22.85 -21.60
CA LYS A 5 12.11 -22.25 -22.09
C LYS A 5 10.98 -22.41 -21.09
N GLU A 6 10.96 -23.52 -20.37
CA GLU A 6 10.01 -23.80 -19.29
C GLU A 6 10.25 -22.88 -18.08
N ASP A 7 11.51 -22.68 -17.68
CA ASP A 7 11.85 -21.75 -16.59
C ASP A 7 11.41 -20.31 -16.93
N ILE A 8 11.60 -19.87 -18.18
CA ILE A 8 11.15 -18.56 -18.65
C ILE A 8 9.61 -18.45 -18.65
N SER A 9 8.90 -19.50 -19.07
CA SER A 9 7.43 -19.46 -19.08
C SER A 9 6.85 -19.40 -17.67
N LEU A 10 7.44 -20.15 -16.73
CA LEU A 10 7.09 -20.09 -15.31
C LEU A 10 7.36 -18.71 -14.71
N LEU A 11 8.55 -18.14 -14.97
CA LEU A 11 8.90 -16.79 -14.52
C LEU A 11 7.89 -15.74 -15.02
N ARG A 12 7.53 -15.82 -16.31
CA ARG A 12 6.56 -14.89 -16.91
C ARG A 12 5.18 -15.03 -16.26
N SER A 13 4.77 -16.26 -15.96
CA SER A 13 3.52 -16.53 -15.24
C SER A 13 3.53 -15.90 -13.86
N SER A 14 4.57 -16.15 -13.06
CA SER A 14 4.71 -15.58 -11.72
C SER A 14 4.70 -14.06 -11.72
N LEU A 15 5.39 -13.44 -12.68
CA LEU A 15 5.41 -11.98 -12.81
C LEU A 15 4.02 -11.41 -13.13
N SER A 16 3.25 -12.10 -13.97
CA SER A 16 1.86 -11.73 -14.29
C SER A 16 0.94 -11.87 -13.09
N ILE A 17 1.12 -12.91 -12.28
CA ILE A 17 0.37 -13.13 -11.04
C ILE A 17 0.67 -12.00 -10.04
N ILE A 18 1.96 -11.74 -9.77
CA ILE A 18 2.40 -10.67 -8.87
C ILE A 18 1.82 -9.32 -9.29
N TRP A 19 1.86 -9.01 -10.58
CA TRP A 19 1.30 -7.75 -11.10
C TRP A 19 -0.21 -7.65 -10.92
N THR A 20 -0.93 -8.75 -11.11
CA THR A 20 -2.38 -8.82 -10.90
C THR A 20 -2.73 -8.61 -9.43
N LEU A 21 -1.99 -9.28 -8.53
CA LEU A 21 -2.12 -9.09 -7.09
C LEU A 21 -1.82 -7.65 -6.67
N ALA A 22 -0.77 -7.04 -7.22
CA ALA A 22 -0.41 -5.66 -6.92
C ALA A 22 -1.53 -4.67 -7.30
N LYS A 23 -2.10 -4.79 -8.50
CA LYS A 23 -3.25 -3.96 -8.93
C LYS A 23 -4.46 -4.14 -8.02
N LYS A 24 -4.77 -5.40 -7.67
CA LYS A 24 -5.86 -5.75 -6.77
C LYS A 24 -5.63 -5.16 -5.37
N ASN A 25 -4.41 -5.21 -4.85
CA ASN A 25 -4.04 -4.65 -3.55
C ASN A 25 -4.12 -3.11 -3.53
N ILE A 26 -3.64 -2.42 -4.56
CA ILE A 26 -3.79 -0.96 -4.71
C ILE A 26 -5.27 -0.57 -4.74
N THR A 27 -6.07 -1.28 -5.51
CA THR A 27 -7.52 -1.03 -5.63
C THR A 27 -8.23 -1.24 -4.31
N LEU A 28 -7.89 -2.33 -3.60
CA LEU A 28 -8.46 -2.66 -2.30
C LEU A 28 -8.08 -1.60 -1.27
N TYR A 29 -6.82 -1.14 -1.28
CA TYR A 29 -6.38 -0.05 -0.41
C TYR A 29 -7.17 1.23 -0.70
N ILE A 30 -7.17 1.75 -1.93
CA ILE A 30 -7.85 3.01 -2.29
C ILE A 30 -9.35 2.99 -1.95
N LYS A 31 -10.01 1.83 -2.10
CA LYS A 31 -11.44 1.67 -1.78
C LYS A 31 -11.73 1.43 -0.30
N SER A 32 -10.71 1.29 0.53
CA SER A 32 -10.88 0.96 1.94
C SER A 32 -11.10 2.22 2.80
N GLY A 33 -11.99 2.13 3.78
CA GLY A 33 -12.21 3.18 4.79
C GLY A 33 -10.92 3.66 5.50
N PRO A 34 -9.93 2.78 5.79
CA PRO A 34 -8.63 3.17 6.33
C PRO A 34 -7.89 4.26 5.55
N VAL A 35 -8.11 4.43 4.24
CA VAL A 35 -7.47 5.52 3.48
C VAL A 35 -7.90 6.89 3.99
N LEU A 36 -9.18 7.06 4.32
CA LEU A 36 -9.67 8.32 4.89
C LEU A 36 -9.13 8.53 6.31
N ILE A 37 -8.99 7.46 7.08
CA ILE A 37 -8.49 7.55 8.46
C ILE A 37 -7.00 7.91 8.46
N PHE A 38 -6.16 7.13 7.77
CA PHE A 38 -4.70 7.34 7.75
C PHE A 38 -4.27 8.53 6.88
N GLY A 39 -5.03 8.86 5.84
CA GLY A 39 -4.68 9.95 4.92
C GLY A 39 -5.28 11.30 5.23
N LEU A 40 -6.32 11.37 6.07
CA LEU A 40 -6.97 12.65 6.38
C LEU A 40 -7.18 12.84 7.88
N MET A 41 -7.93 11.95 8.52
CA MET A 41 -8.33 12.17 9.92
C MET A 41 -7.13 12.15 10.87
N PHE A 42 -6.23 11.18 10.72
CA PHE A 42 -5.10 11.02 11.61
C PHE A 42 -4.07 12.17 11.48
N PRO A 43 -3.61 12.56 10.26
CA PRO A 43 -2.77 13.74 10.08
C PRO A 43 -3.41 15.04 10.58
N PHE A 44 -4.72 15.20 10.39
CA PHE A 44 -5.47 16.37 10.86
C PHE A 44 -5.42 16.50 12.38
N PHE A 45 -5.80 15.44 13.11
CA PHE A 45 -5.79 15.49 14.58
C PHE A 45 -4.38 15.57 15.16
N LEU A 46 -3.40 14.90 14.55
CA LEU A 46 -1.99 15.05 14.96
C LEU A 46 -1.51 16.49 14.80
N THR A 47 -1.83 17.13 13.68
CA THR A 47 -1.48 18.53 13.45
C THR A 47 -2.22 19.47 14.40
N LEU A 48 -3.50 19.21 14.67
CA LEU A 48 -4.29 20.02 15.62
C LEU A 48 -3.70 19.94 17.03
N SER A 49 -3.35 18.73 17.49
CA SER A 49 -2.62 18.51 18.73
C SER A 49 -1.27 19.25 18.74
N TRP A 50 -0.62 19.33 17.58
CA TRP A 50 0.64 20.05 17.45
C TRP A 50 0.46 21.58 17.55
N ILE A 51 -0.60 22.16 16.99
CA ILE A 51 -0.80 23.61 16.94
C ILE A 51 -1.31 24.19 18.27
N ILE A 52 -2.16 23.46 19.00
CA ILE A 52 -2.81 23.99 20.21
C ILE A 52 -1.75 24.45 21.23
N GLY A 53 -1.86 25.71 21.66
CA GLY A 53 -0.99 26.30 22.68
C GLY A 53 0.41 26.68 22.18
N ARG A 54 0.69 26.64 20.87
CA ARG A 54 1.98 27.02 20.29
C ARG A 54 1.85 28.06 19.18
N ASN A 55 2.86 28.91 19.06
CA ASN A 55 2.99 29.85 17.96
C ASN A 55 3.85 29.22 16.85
N ILE A 56 3.19 28.51 15.93
CA ILE A 56 3.81 27.79 14.81
C ILE A 56 3.49 28.53 13.51
N SER A 57 4.49 28.70 12.64
CA SER A 57 4.30 29.33 11.34
C SER A 57 3.42 28.47 10.41
N LEU A 58 2.68 29.12 9.50
CA LEU A 58 1.86 28.42 8.51
C LEU A 58 2.68 27.45 7.63
N ILE A 59 3.92 27.81 7.29
CA ILE A 59 4.79 26.95 6.49
C ILE A 59 5.14 25.64 7.22
N GLN A 60 5.37 25.70 8.53
CA GLN A 60 5.65 24.53 9.36
C GLN A 60 4.42 23.62 9.48
N ILE A 61 3.23 24.20 9.62
CA ILE A 61 1.96 23.46 9.65
C ILE A 61 1.76 22.72 8.33
N PHE A 62 1.95 23.41 7.20
CA PHE A 62 1.79 22.83 5.88
C PHE A 62 2.76 21.67 5.64
N ILE A 63 4.05 21.87 5.93
CA ILE A 63 5.07 20.82 5.84
C ILE A 63 4.69 19.62 6.72
N GLY A 64 4.23 19.86 7.95
CA GLY A 64 3.82 18.82 8.89
C GLY A 64 2.65 17.98 8.38
N ILE A 65 1.58 18.62 7.89
CA ILE A 65 0.41 17.91 7.35
C ILE A 65 0.81 17.08 6.12
N VAL A 66 1.54 17.68 5.18
CA VAL A 66 1.94 17.00 3.94
C VAL A 66 2.84 15.79 4.26
N ALA A 67 3.80 15.95 5.17
CA ALA A 67 4.69 14.87 5.60
C ALA A 67 3.93 13.74 6.30
N MET A 68 3.01 14.05 7.21
CA MET A 68 2.22 13.03 7.91
C MET A 68 1.29 12.30 6.94
N THR A 69 0.54 13.03 6.11
CA THR A 69 -0.37 12.42 5.13
C THR A 69 0.39 11.54 4.16
N SER A 70 1.53 11.98 3.63
CA SER A 70 2.32 11.18 2.68
C SER A 70 2.87 9.91 3.32
N PHE A 71 3.39 10.02 4.55
CA PHE A 71 3.93 8.89 5.29
C PHE A 71 2.85 7.86 5.65
N PHE A 72 1.73 8.28 6.23
CA PHE A 72 0.68 7.37 6.70
C PHE A 72 -0.11 6.75 5.54
N THR A 73 -0.35 7.47 4.45
CA THR A 73 -0.97 6.88 3.26
C THR A 73 -0.06 5.85 2.60
N SER A 74 1.22 6.18 2.44
CA SER A 74 2.18 5.30 1.74
C SER A 74 2.44 4.00 2.51
N THR A 75 2.54 4.07 3.84
CA THR A 75 2.90 2.91 4.67
C THR A 75 1.72 2.01 5.05
N ALA A 76 0.47 2.47 4.86
CA ALA A 76 -0.70 1.75 5.34
C ALA A 76 -1.16 0.60 4.44
N ILE A 77 -0.69 0.47 3.19
CA ILE A 77 -1.13 -0.61 2.28
C ILE A 77 -0.94 -1.99 2.89
N SER A 78 0.28 -2.31 3.35
CA SER A 78 0.61 -3.64 3.84
C SER A 78 -0.28 -4.12 5.00
N PRO A 79 -0.43 -3.37 6.11
CA PRO A 79 -1.29 -3.80 7.20
C PRO A 79 -2.79 -3.75 6.84
N VAL A 80 -3.24 -2.78 6.03
CA VAL A 80 -4.66 -2.63 5.67
C VAL A 80 -5.11 -3.76 4.75
N VAL A 81 -4.34 -4.05 3.70
CA VAL A 81 -4.66 -5.12 2.75
C VAL A 81 -4.73 -6.46 3.47
N LEU A 82 -3.70 -6.81 4.24
CA LEU A 82 -3.69 -8.08 4.98
C LEU A 82 -4.84 -8.19 5.98
N SER A 83 -5.16 -7.11 6.70
CA SER A 83 -6.28 -7.10 7.65
C SER A 83 -7.62 -7.32 6.96
N ILE A 84 -7.88 -6.63 5.84
CA ILE A 84 -9.14 -6.78 5.08
C ILE A 84 -9.23 -8.18 4.47
N GLU A 85 -8.15 -8.68 3.88
CA GLU A 85 -8.16 -10.00 3.25
C GLU A 85 -8.32 -11.14 4.23
N THR A 86 -7.74 -11.00 5.43
CA THR A 86 -7.92 -11.96 6.52
C THR A 86 -9.38 -11.91 6.98
N ARG A 87 -9.94 -10.71 7.19
CA ARG A 87 -11.33 -10.54 7.65
C ARG A 87 -12.36 -11.10 6.65
N ASP A 88 -12.13 -10.92 5.36
CA ASP A 88 -13.05 -11.33 4.30
C ASP A 88 -12.74 -12.77 3.78
N ASN A 89 -11.86 -13.50 4.48
CA ASN A 89 -11.36 -14.84 4.16
C ASN A 89 -10.76 -14.97 2.74
N SER A 90 -10.38 -13.85 2.10
CA SER A 90 -9.78 -13.88 0.76
C SER A 90 -8.34 -14.35 0.80
N LEU A 91 -7.65 -14.10 1.92
CA LEU A 91 -6.28 -14.58 2.13
C LEU A 91 -6.23 -16.11 2.13
N GLU A 92 -7.14 -16.77 2.85
CA GLU A 92 -7.23 -18.23 2.88
C GLU A 92 -7.51 -18.83 1.49
N ARG A 93 -8.44 -18.22 0.75
CA ARG A 93 -8.73 -18.62 -0.64
C ARG A 93 -7.52 -18.43 -1.55
N LEU A 94 -6.75 -17.37 -1.36
CA LEU A 94 -5.55 -17.09 -2.15
C LEU A 94 -4.43 -18.09 -1.84
N VAL A 95 -4.23 -18.43 -0.57
CA VAL A 95 -3.25 -19.44 -0.12
C VAL A 95 -3.63 -20.85 -0.59
N ALA A 96 -4.94 -21.15 -0.71
CA ALA A 96 -5.42 -22.42 -1.26
C ALA A 96 -5.38 -22.49 -2.80
N SER A 97 -5.14 -21.36 -3.48
CA SER A 97 -5.03 -21.29 -4.94
C SER A 97 -3.63 -21.73 -5.41
N PRO A 98 -3.40 -22.01 -6.71
CA PRO A 98 -2.08 -22.38 -7.23
C PRO A 98 -1.15 -21.15 -7.35
N VAL A 99 -1.04 -20.39 -6.28
CA VAL A 99 -0.20 -19.20 -6.13
C VAL A 99 0.68 -19.40 -4.91
N SER A 100 1.97 -19.18 -5.07
CA SER A 100 2.94 -19.31 -3.99
C SER A 100 2.81 -18.16 -2.97
N LEU A 101 3.16 -18.44 -1.71
CA LEU A 101 3.20 -17.42 -0.67
C LEU A 101 4.13 -16.24 -1.04
N LEU A 102 5.23 -16.52 -1.75
CA LEU A 102 6.15 -15.49 -2.22
C LEU A 102 5.49 -14.55 -3.22
N GLU A 103 4.70 -15.07 -4.17
CA GLU A 103 3.96 -14.23 -5.12
C GLU A 103 2.95 -13.32 -4.42
N ILE A 104 2.30 -13.81 -3.35
CA ILE A 104 1.40 -13.02 -2.51
C ILE A 104 2.16 -11.86 -1.84
N ILE A 105 3.28 -12.17 -1.19
CA ILE A 105 4.12 -11.17 -0.50
C ILE A 105 4.66 -10.14 -1.51
N PHE A 106 5.18 -10.58 -2.66
CA PHE A 106 5.65 -9.67 -3.71
C PHE A 106 4.53 -8.82 -4.29
N GLY A 107 3.32 -9.34 -4.42
CA GLY A 107 2.15 -8.56 -4.83
C GLY A 107 1.84 -7.42 -3.86
N ILE A 108 1.99 -7.63 -2.55
CA ILE A 108 1.82 -6.58 -1.54
C ILE A 108 3.00 -5.58 -1.58
N LEU A 109 4.23 -6.07 -1.68
CA LEU A 109 5.42 -5.22 -1.76
C LEU A 109 5.39 -4.28 -2.98
N ILE A 110 5.07 -4.81 -4.17
CA ILE A 110 4.97 -4.02 -5.40
C ILE A 110 3.83 -3.00 -5.30
N ALA A 111 2.69 -3.37 -4.70
CA ALA A 111 1.60 -2.44 -4.45
C ALA A 111 2.04 -1.26 -3.57
N SER A 112 2.68 -1.56 -2.43
CA SER A 112 3.18 -0.56 -1.49
C SER A 112 4.25 0.34 -2.14
N PHE A 113 5.18 -0.25 -2.89
CA PHE A 113 6.22 0.49 -3.60
C PHE A 113 5.64 1.46 -4.63
N LEU A 114 4.75 0.99 -5.52
CA LEU A 114 4.18 1.82 -6.58
C LEU A 114 3.32 2.95 -6.03
N TYR A 115 2.53 2.67 -5.00
CA TYR A 115 1.72 3.69 -4.36
C TYR A 115 2.58 4.74 -3.66
N SER A 116 3.61 4.31 -2.91
CA SER A 116 4.55 5.23 -2.27
C SER A 116 5.31 6.08 -3.29
N LEU A 117 5.73 5.49 -4.40
CA LEU A 117 6.37 6.20 -5.50
C LEU A 117 5.41 7.26 -6.08
N PHE A 118 4.16 6.89 -6.33
CA PHE A 118 3.14 7.81 -6.83
C PHE A 118 2.92 9.00 -5.89
N ILE A 119 2.73 8.75 -4.59
CA ILE A 119 2.57 9.80 -3.58
C ILE A 119 3.81 10.70 -3.52
N THR A 120 5.01 10.12 -3.58
CA THR A 120 6.27 10.88 -3.56
C THR A 120 6.39 11.81 -4.76
N THR A 121 6.08 11.32 -5.96
CA THR A 121 6.07 12.13 -7.19
C THR A 121 4.93 13.14 -7.28
N ALA A 122 3.85 12.93 -6.53
CA ALA A 122 2.73 13.88 -6.48
C ALA A 122 3.03 15.07 -5.56
N ILE A 123 3.92 14.89 -4.59
CA ILE A 123 4.27 15.89 -3.58
C ILE A 123 5.54 16.66 -3.94
N THR A 124 6.49 16.01 -4.63
CA THR A 124 7.77 16.60 -5.08
C THR A 124 7.61 17.19 -6.47
#